data_AF-A0A2D0NE02-F1
#
_entry.id   AF-A0A2D0NE02-F1
#
_cell.length_a   1.000
_cell.length_b   1.000
_cell.length_c   1.000
_cell.angle_alpha   90.00
_cell.angle_beta   90.00
_cell.angle_gamma   90.00
#
_symmetry.space_group_name_H-M   'P 1'
#
loop_
_entity.id
_entity.type
_entity.pdbx_description
1 polymer ?
#
loop_
_entity_poly.entity_id
_entity_poly.type
_entity_poly.pdbx_seq_one_letter_code
_entity_poly.pdbx_strand_id
1 'polypeptide(L)'
;METSISSNLISIHQNLFNMKPTLYLFLSAIACLSHHQLFAQKQMKMDTAAIRFIEGGAEKAFMKWTGSDLFIQNDETNGGDIYLDAEQYVILKANELIQSQAPRVSLSGQEIDLQSSVADITLSSGRAIRFMRGSSTRMYMNDFGTGMGTTSPERLLHLESNLQNNFDPQLRLSRGSGYFDLDGATNFRIFNANGLQFIIDGEGDNEGNTGIGTSAPLRKLHLLTNPSAAQLRLADPLGYFDLYASADFLIQDEGGTRLFIKGSTGTAGNVGIGNTNPQRKLHLQTTASPQLRLQDAGGSIDLYGGADFVVRNSGGINRLVVRGTGPILASNLSNIGDFRNMQYNDVTGEIGYDNSSRRDKRNIRELQEDFNALLEMQPKTYTRPWAPDRQEIGFIAEDFHDRGLFPLVEYDETGYPDGLRYDKMITYIVPLLQQQREDLELKTERIDRLEDEVAGLKRELEAIKQMILSGQTAPADQSTGNREGVAPEALPYLKQNVPNPFSEDSLIAYYIPEGIQKAELRISDAGGNVVRQFTIHNRGTGQTRLQANSLSDGIYFYYLILDGRIVDTRKMVLTGK
;
A
#
# COMPACT_ATOMS: atom_id res chain seq x y z
N MET A 1 12.85 -87.37 -108.71
CA MET A 1 11.89 -86.56 -109.47
C MET A 1 12.48 -85.17 -109.61
N GLU A 2 13.12 -84.89 -110.74
CA GLU A 2 13.39 -83.50 -111.13
C GLU A 2 12.20 -82.95 -111.94
N THR A 3 12.18 -81.64 -112.19
CA THR A 3 11.07 -80.87 -112.77
C THR A 3 9.80 -80.88 -111.90
N SER A 4 9.33 -79.75 -111.34
CA SER A 4 9.74 -78.36 -111.52
C SER A 4 9.48 -77.53 -110.25
N ILE A 5 10.46 -76.71 -109.85
CA ILE A 5 10.41 -75.83 -108.66
C ILE A 5 9.76 -74.46 -109.00
N SER A 6 9.28 -74.28 -110.23
CA SER A 6 8.92 -72.99 -110.83
C SER A 6 7.53 -72.44 -110.47
N SER A 7 6.62 -73.24 -109.88
CA SER A 7 5.29 -72.76 -109.48
C SER A 7 5.31 -71.89 -108.21
N ASN A 8 6.15 -72.24 -107.24
CA ASN A 8 6.14 -71.63 -105.90
C ASN A 8 6.76 -70.23 -105.83
N LEU A 9 7.49 -69.77 -106.85
CA LEU A 9 8.14 -68.45 -106.86
C LEU A 9 7.37 -67.36 -107.60
N ILE A 10 6.52 -67.72 -108.57
CA ILE A 10 5.81 -66.74 -109.41
C ILE A 10 4.56 -66.19 -108.69
N SER A 11 3.86 -67.01 -107.90
CA SER A 11 2.72 -66.56 -107.08
C SER A 11 3.14 -65.65 -105.92
N ILE A 12 4.32 -65.90 -105.32
CA ILE A 12 4.83 -65.11 -104.20
C ILE A 12 5.17 -63.67 -104.60
N HIS A 13 5.54 -63.41 -105.87
CA HIS A 13 6.10 -62.13 -106.26
C HIS A 13 5.08 -60.98 -106.41
N GLN A 14 3.78 -61.27 -106.57
CA GLN A 14 2.74 -60.24 -106.82
C GLN A 14 2.07 -59.66 -105.56
N ASN A 15 2.07 -60.36 -104.42
CA ASN A 15 1.50 -59.84 -103.16
C ASN A 15 2.52 -59.15 -102.24
N LEU A 16 3.78 -59.02 -102.66
CA LEU A 16 4.90 -58.58 -101.82
C LEU A 16 5.25 -57.08 -101.94
N PHE A 17 4.50 -56.30 -102.71
CA PHE A 17 4.89 -54.92 -103.08
C PHE A 17 4.35 -53.80 -102.17
N ASN A 18 3.27 -54.02 -101.42
CA ASN A 18 2.74 -53.04 -100.44
C ASN A 18 3.36 -53.26 -99.05
N MET A 19 4.67 -53.07 -98.96
CA MET A 19 5.49 -53.48 -97.81
C MET A 19 5.59 -52.41 -96.69
N LYS A 20 5.54 -52.88 -95.42
CA LYS A 20 6.05 -52.22 -94.19
C LYS A 20 5.33 -50.91 -93.77
N PRO A 21 4.74 -50.88 -92.55
CA PRO A 21 5.58 -50.80 -91.34
C PRO A 21 5.56 -52.05 -90.44
N THR A 22 4.53 -52.89 -90.51
CA THR A 22 4.22 -53.98 -89.56
C THR A 22 5.35 -54.99 -89.33
N LEU A 23 6.28 -55.13 -90.28
CA LEU A 23 7.41 -56.06 -90.18
C LEU A 23 8.34 -55.78 -88.99
N TYR A 24 8.42 -54.52 -88.52
CA TYR A 24 9.22 -54.18 -87.33
C TYR A 24 8.58 -54.71 -86.05
N LEU A 25 7.26 -54.58 -85.90
CA LEU A 25 6.51 -55.16 -84.77
C LEU A 25 6.59 -56.69 -84.78
N PHE A 26 6.53 -57.28 -85.98
CA PHE A 26 6.64 -58.72 -86.22
C PHE A 26 7.98 -59.29 -85.71
N LEU A 27 9.09 -58.60 -85.98
CA LEU A 27 10.42 -58.97 -85.47
C LEU A 27 10.53 -58.85 -83.94
N SER A 28 9.97 -57.79 -83.33
CA SER A 28 9.99 -57.66 -81.86
C SER A 28 9.11 -58.70 -81.15
N ALA A 29 7.96 -59.08 -81.72
CA ALA A 29 7.11 -60.13 -81.16
C ALA A 29 7.80 -61.50 -81.18
N ILE A 30 8.44 -61.85 -82.29
CA ILE A 30 9.20 -63.11 -82.43
C ILE A 30 10.38 -63.16 -81.46
N ALA A 31 11.10 -62.05 -81.26
CA ALA A 31 12.23 -61.98 -80.32
C ALA A 31 11.82 -62.16 -78.84
N CYS A 32 10.57 -61.80 -78.49
CA CYS A 32 10.02 -62.04 -77.16
C CYS A 32 9.61 -63.51 -76.96
N LEU A 33 9.12 -64.18 -78.01
CA LEU A 33 8.73 -65.60 -78.00
C LEU A 33 9.94 -66.56 -78.09
N SER A 34 11.09 -66.12 -78.59
CA SER A 34 12.24 -67.00 -78.85
C SER A 34 13.12 -67.32 -77.63
N HIS A 35 12.72 -66.96 -76.40
CA HIS A 35 13.52 -67.12 -75.18
C HIS A 35 13.22 -68.39 -74.35
N HIS A 36 12.38 -69.31 -74.84
CA HIS A 36 12.18 -70.63 -74.22
C HIS A 36 12.46 -71.77 -75.22
N GLN A 37 13.35 -72.69 -74.82
CA GLN A 37 13.79 -73.84 -75.62
C GLN A 37 12.73 -74.94 -75.67
N LEU A 38 11.68 -74.78 -76.48
CA LEU A 38 10.69 -75.83 -76.74
C LEU A 38 10.04 -75.75 -78.15
N PHE A 39 10.72 -75.10 -79.11
CA PHE A 39 10.21 -74.82 -80.45
C PHE A 39 10.36 -75.98 -81.46
N ALA A 40 10.13 -77.22 -81.03
CA ALA A 40 10.39 -78.42 -81.84
C ALA A 40 9.19 -78.97 -82.63
N GLN A 41 7.93 -78.65 -82.27
CA GLN A 41 6.74 -79.29 -82.86
C GLN A 41 5.52 -78.40 -83.14
N LYS A 42 5.44 -77.12 -82.72
CA LYS A 42 4.29 -76.26 -83.06
C LYS A 42 4.33 -75.84 -84.53
N GLN A 43 3.27 -76.12 -85.30
CA GLN A 43 3.16 -75.71 -86.70
C GLN A 43 2.39 -74.39 -86.82
N MET A 44 3.04 -73.37 -87.39
CA MET A 44 2.43 -72.08 -87.70
C MET A 44 1.85 -72.13 -89.13
N LYS A 45 0.54 -71.93 -89.26
CA LYS A 45 -0.15 -71.95 -90.56
C LYS A 45 -0.76 -70.58 -90.84
N MET A 46 -0.24 -69.90 -91.87
CA MET A 46 -0.83 -68.66 -92.39
C MET A 46 -1.89 -68.96 -93.44
N ASP A 47 -3.04 -68.32 -93.28
CA ASP A 47 -4.09 -68.14 -94.28
C ASP A 47 -4.22 -66.63 -94.56
N THR A 48 -4.80 -66.29 -95.71
CA THR A 48 -5.07 -64.94 -96.23
C THR A 48 -5.72 -63.96 -95.24
N ALA A 49 -6.39 -64.45 -94.19
CA ALA A 49 -6.99 -63.62 -93.14
C ALA A 49 -6.56 -63.98 -91.69
N ALA A 50 -5.80 -65.06 -91.47
CA ALA A 50 -5.54 -65.58 -90.12
C ALA A 50 -4.19 -66.30 -89.97
N ILE A 51 -3.55 -66.13 -88.82
CA ILE A 51 -2.45 -66.96 -88.34
C ILE A 51 -3.03 -67.99 -87.37
N ARG A 52 -2.83 -69.28 -87.66
CA ARG A 52 -3.31 -70.39 -86.83
C ARG A 52 -2.12 -71.15 -86.25
N PHE A 53 -2.13 -71.38 -84.95
CA PHE A 53 -1.12 -72.17 -84.23
C PHE A 53 -1.68 -73.56 -83.96
N ILE A 54 -1.07 -74.57 -84.58
CA ILE A 54 -1.58 -75.95 -84.59
C ILE A 54 -0.57 -76.85 -83.87
N GLU A 55 -1.09 -77.65 -82.94
CA GLU A 55 -0.31 -78.62 -82.15
C GLU A 55 -1.12 -79.90 -81.97
N GLY A 56 -0.50 -81.07 -82.20
CA GLY A 56 -1.20 -82.35 -82.20
C GLY A 56 -2.30 -82.51 -83.26
N GLY A 57 -2.40 -81.60 -84.23
CA GLY A 57 -3.47 -81.57 -85.24
C GLY A 57 -4.72 -80.77 -84.83
N ALA A 58 -4.77 -80.26 -83.60
CA ALA A 58 -5.80 -79.32 -83.15
C ALA A 58 -5.29 -77.87 -83.24
N GLU A 59 -6.20 -76.93 -83.49
CA GLU A 59 -5.92 -75.51 -83.30
C GLU A 59 -5.82 -75.21 -81.80
N LYS A 60 -4.85 -74.38 -81.41
CA LYS A 60 -4.60 -74.01 -80.00
C LYS A 60 -4.64 -72.51 -79.75
N ALA A 61 -4.26 -71.72 -80.74
CA ALA A 61 -4.57 -70.30 -80.76
C ALA A 61 -4.73 -69.86 -82.22
N PHE A 62 -5.52 -68.81 -82.45
CA PHE A 62 -5.50 -68.11 -83.73
C PHE A 62 -5.56 -66.60 -83.55
N MET A 63 -4.87 -65.91 -84.45
CA MET A 63 -4.89 -64.45 -84.59
C MET A 63 -5.52 -64.14 -85.94
N LYS A 64 -6.68 -63.49 -85.95
CA LYS A 64 -7.43 -63.16 -87.17
C LYS A 64 -7.70 -61.67 -87.22
N TRP A 65 -7.45 -61.06 -88.37
CA TRP A 65 -7.97 -59.73 -88.67
C TRP A 65 -9.37 -59.85 -89.27
N THR A 66 -10.34 -59.11 -88.71
CA THR A 66 -11.72 -59.03 -89.19
C THR A 66 -12.02 -57.58 -89.55
N GLY A 67 -11.64 -57.19 -90.77
CA GLY A 67 -11.67 -55.79 -91.19
C GLY A 67 -10.55 -55.00 -90.50
N SER A 68 -10.93 -54.02 -89.68
CA SER A 68 -10.08 -53.21 -88.83
C SER A 68 -9.59 -53.91 -87.55
N ASP A 69 -10.29 -54.97 -87.14
CA ASP A 69 -10.20 -55.47 -85.76
C ASP A 69 -9.27 -56.68 -85.69
N LEU A 70 -8.48 -56.79 -84.62
CA LEU A 70 -7.64 -57.96 -84.34
C LEU A 70 -8.26 -58.80 -83.23
N PHE A 71 -8.70 -60.01 -83.59
CA PHE A 71 -9.13 -61.02 -82.63
C PHE A 71 -8.00 -62.03 -82.38
N ILE A 72 -7.70 -62.29 -81.11
CA ILE A 72 -6.80 -63.35 -80.65
C ILE A 72 -7.59 -64.29 -79.74
N GLN A 73 -7.86 -65.50 -80.22
CA GLN A 73 -8.41 -66.60 -79.43
C GLN A 73 -7.27 -67.48 -78.91
N ASN A 74 -7.33 -67.86 -77.63
CA ASN A 74 -6.43 -68.86 -77.05
C ASN A 74 -7.24 -70.00 -76.42
N ASP A 75 -7.20 -71.16 -77.08
CA ASP A 75 -7.93 -72.39 -76.77
C ASP A 75 -7.05 -73.38 -75.98
N GLU A 76 -5.88 -72.94 -75.49
CA GLU A 76 -5.13 -73.61 -74.43
C GLU A 76 -5.80 -73.37 -73.06
N THR A 77 -5.83 -74.38 -72.18
CA THR A 77 -6.45 -74.25 -70.85
C THR A 77 -5.81 -73.15 -70.02
N ASN A 78 -6.63 -72.23 -69.49
CA ASN A 78 -6.27 -70.96 -68.85
C ASN A 78 -5.87 -69.82 -69.82
N GLY A 79 -6.08 -69.99 -71.13
CA GLY A 79 -6.14 -68.89 -72.09
C GLY A 79 -7.34 -67.97 -71.84
N GLY A 80 -7.22 -66.71 -72.22
CA GLY A 80 -8.31 -65.74 -72.25
C GLY A 80 -8.34 -65.03 -73.60
N ASP A 81 -9.54 -64.77 -74.11
CA ASP A 81 -9.73 -64.14 -75.41
C ASP A 81 -9.41 -62.65 -75.35
N ILE A 82 -8.65 -62.16 -76.32
CA ILE A 82 -8.32 -60.74 -76.48
C ILE A 82 -8.96 -60.23 -77.78
N TYR A 83 -9.94 -59.34 -77.63
CA TYR A 83 -10.48 -58.54 -78.73
C TYR A 83 -9.85 -57.15 -78.70
N LEU A 84 -9.35 -56.70 -79.85
CA LEU A 84 -8.93 -55.33 -80.13
C LEU A 84 -9.76 -54.81 -81.31
N ASP A 85 -10.64 -53.85 -81.07
CA ASP A 85 -11.46 -53.23 -82.11
C ASP A 85 -10.79 -51.98 -82.74
N ALA A 86 -11.41 -51.47 -83.80
CA ALA A 86 -11.01 -50.25 -84.49
C ALA A 86 -10.88 -49.00 -83.59
N GLU A 87 -11.57 -48.98 -82.45
CA GLU A 87 -11.64 -47.83 -81.53
C GLU A 87 -10.68 -47.96 -80.34
N GLN A 88 -9.78 -48.97 -80.40
CA GLN A 88 -8.71 -49.26 -79.44
C GLN A 88 -9.16 -49.83 -78.08
N TYR A 89 -10.39 -50.34 -77.97
CA TYR A 89 -10.82 -51.02 -76.74
C TYR A 89 -10.22 -52.42 -76.61
N VAL A 90 -9.84 -52.79 -75.38
CA VAL A 90 -9.39 -54.15 -75.02
C VAL A 90 -10.51 -54.86 -74.29
N ILE A 91 -11.19 -55.79 -74.95
CA ILE A 91 -12.25 -56.59 -74.32
C ILE A 91 -11.71 -57.99 -74.02
N LEU A 92 -11.57 -58.30 -72.73
CA LEU A 92 -11.20 -59.62 -72.23
C LEU A 92 -12.47 -60.42 -71.89
N LYS A 93 -12.64 -61.58 -72.53
CA LYS A 93 -13.69 -62.55 -72.18
C LYS A 93 -13.05 -63.83 -71.66
N ALA A 94 -13.45 -64.22 -70.45
CA ALA A 94 -13.17 -65.55 -69.93
C ALA A 94 -14.33 -66.47 -70.32
N ASN A 95 -14.04 -67.52 -71.10
CA ASN A 95 -15.01 -68.55 -71.42
C ASN A 95 -15.01 -69.58 -70.26
N GLU A 96 -16.20 -69.87 -69.74
CA GLU A 96 -16.48 -70.81 -68.62
C GLU A 96 -15.99 -70.43 -67.20
N LEU A 97 -16.46 -71.20 -66.20
CA LEU A 97 -16.38 -70.81 -64.78
C LEU A 97 -15.01 -71.07 -64.15
N ILE A 98 -14.22 -70.01 -64.02
CA ILE A 98 -13.07 -69.99 -63.11
C ILE A 98 -13.57 -69.93 -61.65
N GLN A 99 -13.73 -71.10 -61.02
CA GLN A 99 -13.70 -71.17 -59.55
C GLN A 99 -12.26 -70.91 -59.08
N SER A 100 -12.11 -70.15 -57.99
CA SER A 100 -10.84 -69.55 -57.52
C SER A 100 -10.28 -68.46 -58.45
N GLN A 101 -10.51 -67.20 -58.05
CA GLN A 101 -10.11 -65.97 -58.75
C GLN A 101 -10.87 -65.68 -60.05
N ALA A 102 -11.95 -64.89 -59.93
CA ALA A 102 -12.60 -64.21 -61.04
C ALA A 102 -11.59 -63.42 -61.90
N PRO A 103 -11.84 -63.22 -63.21
CA PRO A 103 -10.88 -62.59 -64.13
C PRO A 103 -10.42 -61.21 -63.61
N ARG A 104 -9.16 -61.16 -63.18
CA ARG A 104 -8.52 -59.96 -62.65
C ARG A 104 -7.86 -59.19 -63.77
N VAL A 105 -8.49 -58.08 -64.19
CA VAL A 105 -7.85 -57.05 -65.02
C VAL A 105 -6.77 -56.36 -64.18
N SER A 106 -5.58 -56.97 -64.17
CA SER A 106 -4.43 -56.56 -63.36
C SER A 106 -3.45 -55.73 -64.20
N LEU A 107 -3.82 -54.48 -64.49
CA LEU A 107 -2.99 -53.56 -65.27
C LEU A 107 -1.72 -53.19 -64.49
N SER A 108 -0.56 -53.62 -65.00
CA SER A 108 0.76 -53.32 -64.43
C SER A 108 1.34 -52.03 -65.03
N GLY A 109 0.64 -50.92 -64.79
CA GLY A 109 0.96 -49.57 -65.26
C GLY A 109 0.15 -48.55 -64.44
N GLN A 110 0.50 -47.26 -64.52
CA GLN A 110 -0.20 -46.24 -63.73
C GLN A 110 -1.54 -45.87 -64.36
N GLU A 111 -2.53 -45.72 -63.48
CA GLU A 111 -3.86 -45.11 -63.72
C GLU A 111 -4.85 -45.93 -64.58
N ILE A 112 -6.14 -45.82 -64.23
CA ILE A 112 -7.27 -46.35 -65.01
C ILE A 112 -8.25 -45.19 -65.14
N ASP A 113 -8.19 -44.49 -66.27
CA ASP A 113 -8.99 -43.30 -66.50
C ASP A 113 -10.21 -43.62 -67.37
N LEU A 114 -11.41 -43.45 -66.82
CA LEU A 114 -12.68 -43.80 -67.46
C LEU A 114 -13.35 -42.55 -68.06
N GLN A 115 -12.65 -41.88 -68.99
CA GLN A 115 -13.14 -40.67 -69.64
C GLN A 115 -14.28 -40.96 -70.65
N SER A 116 -15.50 -41.06 -70.14
CA SER A 116 -16.75 -41.00 -70.90
C SER A 116 -17.71 -40.07 -70.17
N SER A 117 -18.55 -39.34 -70.92
CA SER A 117 -19.58 -38.46 -70.37
C SER A 117 -20.75 -39.22 -69.72
N VAL A 118 -20.81 -40.54 -69.86
CA VAL A 118 -21.83 -41.43 -69.26
C VAL A 118 -21.18 -42.78 -68.87
N ALA A 119 -20.38 -42.78 -67.80
CA ALA A 119 -19.66 -43.97 -67.30
C ALA A 119 -20.21 -44.45 -65.94
N ASP A 120 -21.31 -45.20 -65.96
CA ASP A 120 -21.93 -45.78 -64.75
C ASP A 120 -21.38 -47.18 -64.41
N ILE A 121 -21.10 -47.43 -63.12
CA ILE A 121 -20.76 -48.76 -62.59
C ILE A 121 -21.96 -49.29 -61.78
N THR A 122 -22.93 -49.88 -62.47
CA THR A 122 -24.11 -50.47 -61.83
C THR A 122 -23.82 -51.86 -61.26
N LEU A 123 -24.09 -52.06 -59.97
CA LEU A 123 -24.14 -53.39 -59.34
C LEU A 123 -25.59 -53.86 -59.16
N SER A 124 -25.81 -55.17 -59.28
CA SER A 124 -26.99 -55.82 -58.71
C SER A 124 -26.83 -55.98 -57.19
N SER A 125 -27.93 -55.93 -56.43
CA SER A 125 -27.95 -56.14 -54.97
C SER A 125 -27.19 -57.40 -54.53
N GLY A 126 -26.62 -57.37 -53.33
CA GLY A 126 -25.79 -58.44 -52.79
C GLY A 126 -24.38 -58.52 -53.38
N ARG A 127 -23.96 -57.51 -54.16
CA ARG A 127 -22.59 -57.37 -54.70
C ARG A 127 -21.95 -56.12 -54.14
N ALA A 128 -20.61 -56.06 -54.17
CA ALA A 128 -19.87 -54.95 -53.59
C ALA A 128 -18.71 -54.50 -54.49
N ILE A 129 -18.51 -53.18 -54.59
CA ILE A 129 -17.28 -52.61 -55.17
C ILE A 129 -16.20 -52.70 -54.10
N ARG A 130 -15.04 -53.26 -54.46
CA ARG A 130 -13.89 -53.40 -53.56
C ARG A 130 -12.62 -52.89 -54.22
N PHE A 131 -12.04 -51.84 -53.64
CA PHE A 131 -10.69 -51.38 -53.98
C PHE A 131 -9.69 -52.05 -53.03
N MET A 132 -8.62 -52.63 -53.58
CA MET A 132 -7.61 -53.39 -52.82
C MET A 132 -6.20 -52.89 -53.12
N ARG A 133 -5.29 -53.05 -52.15
CA ARG A 133 -3.84 -52.89 -52.34
C ARG A 133 -3.15 -54.14 -51.79
N GLY A 134 -2.62 -54.97 -52.68
CA GLY A 134 -2.17 -56.32 -52.31
C GLY A 134 -3.35 -57.18 -51.84
N SER A 135 -3.21 -57.81 -50.67
CA SER A 135 -4.30 -58.56 -50.02
C SER A 135 -5.28 -57.70 -49.23
N SER A 136 -4.94 -56.45 -48.90
CA SER A 136 -5.75 -55.59 -48.03
C SER A 136 -6.84 -54.84 -48.81
N THR A 137 -8.06 -54.87 -48.30
CA THR A 137 -9.13 -53.94 -48.73
C THR A 137 -8.78 -52.52 -48.29
N ARG A 138 -9.03 -51.55 -49.17
CA ARG A 138 -8.85 -50.10 -48.90
C ARG A 138 -10.17 -49.35 -48.90
N MET A 139 -11.12 -49.76 -49.72
CA MET A 139 -12.50 -49.25 -49.74
C MET A 139 -13.44 -50.38 -50.17
N TYR A 140 -14.62 -50.45 -49.56
CA TYR A 140 -15.63 -51.48 -49.75
C TYR A 140 -17.04 -50.88 -49.69
N MET A 141 -17.75 -50.87 -50.81
CA MET A 141 -19.13 -50.36 -50.89
C MET A 141 -20.09 -51.52 -51.03
N ASN A 142 -21.08 -51.61 -50.14
CA ASN A 142 -22.13 -52.63 -50.14
C ASN A 142 -23.52 -52.00 -49.90
N ASP A 143 -24.57 -52.82 -49.90
CA ASP A 143 -25.97 -52.43 -49.68
C ASP A 143 -26.23 -51.70 -48.33
N PHE A 144 -25.27 -51.64 -47.40
CA PHE A 144 -25.37 -50.93 -46.11
C PHE A 144 -24.58 -49.61 -46.04
N GLY A 145 -23.56 -49.42 -46.89
CA GLY A 145 -22.71 -48.22 -46.85
C GLY A 145 -21.31 -48.40 -47.44
N THR A 146 -20.49 -47.38 -47.20
CA THR A 146 -19.08 -47.34 -47.62
C THR A 146 -18.15 -47.60 -46.44
N GLY A 147 -17.44 -48.72 -46.47
CA GLY A 147 -16.29 -48.97 -45.63
C GLY A 147 -15.01 -48.41 -46.27
N MET A 148 -14.13 -47.80 -45.48
CA MET A 148 -12.73 -47.55 -45.85
C MET A 148 -11.82 -48.19 -44.81
N GLY A 149 -10.82 -48.94 -45.28
CA GLY A 149 -9.99 -49.84 -44.45
C GLY A 149 -10.72 -51.09 -43.92
N THR A 150 -12.02 -50.99 -43.62
CA THR A 150 -12.88 -52.11 -43.20
C THR A 150 -13.49 -52.89 -44.37
N THR A 151 -13.91 -54.14 -44.12
CA THR A 151 -14.81 -54.91 -44.99
C THR A 151 -16.24 -55.02 -44.46
N SER A 152 -16.51 -54.48 -43.27
CA SER A 152 -17.80 -54.57 -42.58
C SER A 152 -18.29 -53.19 -42.15
N PRO A 153 -18.76 -52.35 -43.08
CA PRO A 153 -19.37 -51.07 -42.73
C PRO A 153 -20.70 -51.29 -42.01
N GLU A 154 -20.77 -50.96 -40.72
CA GLU A 154 -22.03 -51.02 -39.96
C GLU A 154 -22.88 -49.74 -40.07
N ARG A 155 -22.37 -48.72 -40.76
CA ARG A 155 -23.01 -47.40 -40.96
C ARG A 155 -22.73 -46.94 -42.39
N LEU A 156 -23.49 -45.95 -42.86
CA LEU A 156 -23.42 -45.40 -44.23
C LEU A 156 -21.98 -45.00 -44.66
N LEU A 157 -21.16 -44.55 -43.72
CA LEU A 157 -19.71 -44.42 -43.85
C LEU A 157 -19.05 -45.01 -42.60
N HIS A 158 -18.12 -45.95 -42.76
CA HIS A 158 -17.33 -46.54 -41.68
C HIS A 158 -15.84 -46.48 -42.05
N LEU A 159 -15.04 -45.79 -41.26
CA LEU A 159 -13.62 -45.59 -41.48
C LEU A 159 -12.84 -46.35 -40.40
N GLU A 160 -11.98 -47.29 -40.80
CA GLU A 160 -11.20 -48.14 -39.90
C GLU A 160 -9.71 -48.10 -40.30
N SER A 161 -8.81 -47.82 -39.36
CA SER A 161 -7.36 -47.84 -39.60
C SER A 161 -6.68 -48.83 -38.66
N ASN A 162 -6.00 -49.82 -39.23
CA ASN A 162 -5.19 -50.81 -38.53
C ASN A 162 -3.68 -50.54 -38.66
N LEU A 163 -3.29 -49.27 -38.84
CA LEU A 163 -1.89 -48.84 -38.90
C LEU A 163 -1.42 -48.37 -37.53
N GLN A 164 -0.47 -49.07 -36.92
CA GLN A 164 0.09 -48.75 -35.59
C GLN A 164 0.99 -47.49 -35.53
N ASN A 165 0.84 -46.55 -36.48
CA ASN A 165 1.62 -45.32 -36.52
C ASN A 165 0.70 -44.13 -36.18
N ASN A 166 1.08 -43.40 -35.12
CA ASN A 166 0.19 -42.58 -34.29
C ASN A 166 -0.24 -41.21 -34.89
N PHE A 167 -0.67 -41.16 -36.16
CA PHE A 167 -0.96 -39.90 -36.86
C PHE A 167 -2.10 -39.92 -37.92
N ASP A 168 -2.79 -41.04 -38.15
CA ASP A 168 -3.95 -41.09 -39.07
C ASP A 168 -5.26 -40.85 -38.31
N PRO A 169 -5.93 -39.68 -38.45
CA PRO A 169 -7.22 -39.43 -37.78
C PRO A 169 -8.32 -40.34 -38.37
N GLN A 170 -9.17 -40.89 -37.51
CA GLN A 170 -10.22 -41.84 -37.92
C GLN A 170 -11.30 -41.18 -38.79
N LEU A 171 -11.58 -39.89 -38.58
CA LEU A 171 -12.40 -39.09 -39.48
C LEU A 171 -11.81 -37.69 -39.64
N ARG A 172 -11.32 -37.38 -40.84
CA ARG A 172 -10.96 -36.03 -41.28
C ARG A 172 -11.96 -35.51 -42.29
N LEU A 173 -12.68 -34.43 -41.95
CA LEU A 173 -13.49 -33.67 -42.89
C LEU A 173 -12.75 -32.38 -43.25
N SER A 174 -12.38 -32.20 -44.51
CA SER A 174 -11.52 -31.09 -44.96
C SER A 174 -12.07 -30.36 -46.19
N ARG A 175 -11.72 -29.08 -46.33
CA ARG A 175 -12.01 -28.26 -47.51
C ARG A 175 -10.91 -27.23 -47.70
N GLY A 176 -10.03 -27.47 -48.66
CA GLY A 176 -8.76 -26.74 -48.75
C GLY A 176 -7.83 -27.14 -47.59
N SER A 177 -7.15 -26.16 -46.99
CA SER A 177 -6.24 -26.37 -45.85
C SER A 177 -6.92 -26.38 -44.47
N GLY A 178 -8.22 -26.07 -44.38
CA GLY A 178 -9.00 -26.19 -43.14
C GLY A 178 -9.55 -27.60 -42.97
N TYR A 179 -9.54 -28.12 -41.73
CA TYR A 179 -9.98 -29.47 -41.42
C TYR A 179 -10.57 -29.62 -40.01
N PHE A 180 -11.50 -30.56 -39.90
CA PHE A 180 -12.09 -31.06 -38.67
C PHE A 180 -11.63 -32.51 -38.49
N ASP A 181 -10.97 -32.80 -37.38
CA ASP A 181 -10.42 -34.12 -37.07
C ASP A 181 -11.08 -34.71 -35.82
N LEU A 182 -11.49 -35.97 -35.95
CA LEU A 182 -11.66 -36.89 -34.82
C LEU A 182 -10.49 -37.87 -34.83
N ASP A 183 -9.60 -37.71 -33.85
CA ASP A 183 -8.44 -38.58 -33.65
C ASP A 183 -8.88 -39.86 -32.93
N GLY A 184 -8.31 -41.00 -33.33
CA GLY A 184 -8.65 -42.31 -32.74
C GLY A 184 -8.02 -42.57 -31.37
N ALA A 185 -7.04 -41.74 -30.98
CA ALA A 185 -6.41 -41.79 -29.68
C ALA A 185 -7.29 -41.10 -28.61
N THR A 186 -7.30 -39.76 -28.58
CA THR A 186 -7.76 -39.01 -27.39
C THR A 186 -8.33 -37.61 -27.64
N ASN A 187 -8.22 -37.06 -28.85
CA ASN A 187 -8.22 -35.61 -29.05
C ASN A 187 -9.33 -35.12 -30.00
N PHE A 188 -10.09 -34.11 -29.59
CA PHE A 188 -11.05 -33.38 -30.46
C PHE A 188 -10.45 -32.05 -30.89
N ARG A 189 -10.31 -31.79 -32.19
CA ARG A 189 -9.57 -30.63 -32.71
C ARG A 189 -10.27 -29.96 -33.90
N ILE A 190 -10.36 -28.62 -33.87
CA ILE A 190 -10.86 -27.80 -34.98
C ILE A 190 -9.73 -26.90 -35.51
N PHE A 191 -9.38 -27.06 -36.78
CA PHE A 191 -8.33 -26.30 -37.45
C PHE A 191 -8.88 -25.48 -38.62
N ASN A 192 -8.31 -24.29 -38.82
CA ASN A 192 -8.43 -23.56 -40.08
C ASN A 192 -7.03 -23.44 -40.74
N ALA A 193 -6.95 -22.74 -41.87
CA ALA A 193 -5.70 -22.51 -42.60
C ALA A 193 -4.58 -21.83 -41.76
N ASN A 194 -4.94 -21.21 -40.63
CA ASN A 194 -4.06 -20.48 -39.72
C ASN A 194 -3.76 -21.28 -38.43
N GLY A 195 -4.14 -22.56 -38.37
CA GLY A 195 -3.88 -23.45 -37.25
C GLY A 195 -5.10 -23.72 -36.35
N LEU A 196 -4.82 -24.25 -35.16
CA LEU A 196 -5.81 -24.72 -34.20
C LEU A 196 -6.64 -23.57 -33.62
N GLN A 197 -7.96 -23.71 -33.65
CA GLN A 197 -8.91 -22.75 -33.07
C GLN A 197 -9.58 -23.27 -31.80
N PHE A 198 -9.71 -24.60 -31.67
CA PHE A 198 -10.33 -25.25 -30.52
C PHE A 198 -9.78 -26.66 -30.32
N ILE A 199 -9.49 -27.02 -29.06
CA ILE A 199 -9.08 -28.37 -28.65
C ILE A 199 -9.78 -28.78 -27.35
N ILE A 200 -10.09 -30.06 -27.26
CA ILE A 200 -10.21 -30.77 -25.97
C ILE A 200 -9.05 -31.76 -25.97
N ASP A 201 -8.13 -31.57 -25.02
CA ASP A 201 -6.97 -32.44 -24.86
C ASP A 201 -7.33 -33.63 -23.97
N GLY A 202 -6.80 -34.80 -24.29
CA GLY A 202 -7.16 -36.07 -23.67
C GLY A 202 -5.96 -36.99 -23.40
N GLU A 203 -4.73 -36.48 -23.54
CA GLU A 203 -3.51 -37.30 -23.39
C GLU A 203 -2.46 -36.57 -22.54
N GLY A 204 -1.81 -37.29 -21.64
CA GLY A 204 -0.76 -36.75 -20.76
C GLY A 204 -1.26 -35.75 -19.71
N ASP A 205 -0.36 -34.92 -19.18
CA ASP A 205 -0.61 -34.06 -18.01
C ASP A 205 -1.69 -32.96 -18.22
N ASN A 206 -2.19 -32.78 -19.45
CA ASN A 206 -3.26 -31.85 -19.79
C ASN A 206 -4.63 -32.54 -20.02
N GLU A 207 -4.74 -33.85 -19.78
CA GLU A 207 -5.97 -34.64 -19.98
C GLU A 207 -7.21 -33.96 -19.35
N GLY A 208 -8.24 -33.72 -20.17
CA GLY A 208 -9.49 -33.08 -19.76
C GLY A 208 -9.47 -31.55 -19.70
N ASN A 209 -8.38 -30.89 -20.12
CA ASN A 209 -8.32 -29.44 -20.25
C ASN A 209 -8.81 -28.97 -21.64
N THR A 210 -9.59 -27.88 -21.69
CA THR A 210 -10.16 -27.32 -22.93
C THR A 210 -9.44 -26.04 -23.35
N GLY A 211 -8.99 -25.98 -24.60
CA GLY A 211 -8.28 -24.84 -25.17
C GLY A 211 -9.09 -24.13 -26.26
N ILE A 212 -9.30 -22.82 -26.12
CA ILE A 212 -9.88 -21.96 -27.16
C ILE A 212 -8.74 -21.09 -27.69
N GLY A 213 -8.33 -21.29 -28.94
CA GLY A 213 -7.16 -20.65 -29.56
C GLY A 213 -5.78 -21.21 -29.13
N THR A 214 -5.73 -22.22 -28.27
CA THR A 214 -4.48 -22.81 -27.72
C THR A 214 -4.47 -24.32 -27.82
N SER A 215 -3.30 -24.92 -28.07
CA SER A 215 -3.09 -26.37 -28.21
C SER A 215 -2.62 -27.08 -26.95
N ALA A 216 -2.34 -26.34 -25.89
CA ALA A 216 -1.91 -26.88 -24.59
C ALA A 216 -2.66 -26.14 -23.46
N PRO A 217 -3.90 -26.54 -23.16
CA PRO A 217 -4.67 -25.91 -22.10
C PRO A 217 -4.14 -26.32 -20.72
N LEU A 218 -3.54 -25.37 -19.99
CA LEU A 218 -2.82 -25.59 -18.71
C LEU A 218 -3.74 -25.61 -17.47
N ARG A 219 -5.04 -25.42 -17.69
CA ARG A 219 -6.15 -25.39 -16.73
C ARG A 219 -7.39 -25.87 -17.48
N LYS A 220 -8.41 -26.33 -16.76
CA LYS A 220 -9.63 -26.94 -17.34
C LYS A 220 -10.30 -26.12 -18.45
N LEU A 221 -10.18 -24.79 -18.40
CA LEU A 221 -10.49 -23.90 -19.51
C LEU A 221 -9.35 -22.87 -19.69
N HIS A 222 -8.71 -22.89 -20.87
CA HIS A 222 -7.67 -21.95 -21.28
C HIS A 222 -8.19 -21.13 -22.47
N LEU A 223 -8.68 -19.91 -22.19
CA LEU A 223 -9.16 -18.96 -23.21
C LEU A 223 -7.97 -18.13 -23.75
N LEU A 224 -7.48 -18.47 -24.94
CA LEU A 224 -6.45 -17.73 -25.67
C LEU A 224 -7.07 -16.98 -26.86
N THR A 225 -7.84 -15.93 -26.58
CA THR A 225 -8.59 -15.18 -27.60
C THR A 225 -7.86 -13.92 -28.06
N ASN A 226 -8.08 -13.49 -29.31
CA ASN A 226 -7.75 -12.14 -29.79
C ASN A 226 -8.53 -11.79 -31.08
N PRO A 227 -8.78 -10.49 -31.40
CA PRO A 227 -8.45 -9.29 -30.62
C PRO A 227 -9.65 -8.38 -30.27
N SER A 228 -9.44 -7.57 -29.22
CA SER A 228 -10.18 -6.35 -28.83
C SER A 228 -11.69 -6.39 -28.43
N ALA A 229 -12.11 -6.88 -27.24
CA ALA A 229 -13.52 -6.76 -26.78
C ALA A 229 -13.93 -6.97 -25.29
N ALA A 230 -13.17 -7.35 -24.25
CA ALA A 230 -11.77 -7.10 -23.93
C ALA A 230 -11.09 -8.31 -23.21
N GLN A 231 -11.33 -9.54 -23.69
CA GLN A 231 -10.83 -10.77 -23.04
C GLN A 231 -9.64 -11.51 -23.73
N LEU A 232 -8.97 -11.12 -24.83
CA LEU A 232 -8.96 -9.95 -25.72
C LEU A 232 -8.69 -8.55 -25.10
N ARG A 233 -8.99 -7.42 -25.76
CA ARG A 233 -8.34 -6.09 -25.53
C ARG A 233 -9.23 -4.81 -25.68
N LEU A 234 -8.76 -3.59 -25.41
CA LEU A 234 -9.29 -2.32 -26.00
C LEU A 234 -8.15 -1.32 -26.26
N ALA A 235 -7.88 -0.88 -27.50
CA ALA A 235 -6.63 -0.15 -27.83
C ALA A 235 -6.74 0.89 -28.97
N ASP A 236 -5.86 1.90 -28.94
CA ASP A 236 -5.63 2.92 -29.98
C ASP A 236 -4.10 3.25 -30.14
N PRO A 237 -3.68 4.23 -30.98
CA PRO A 237 -2.26 4.56 -31.19
C PRO A 237 -1.52 5.26 -30.03
N LEU A 238 -2.21 5.69 -28.97
CA LEU A 238 -1.62 6.37 -27.81
C LEU A 238 -1.88 5.64 -26.47
N GLY A 239 -2.81 4.69 -26.40
CA GLY A 239 -3.06 3.89 -25.20
C GLY A 239 -4.00 2.70 -25.37
N TYR A 240 -4.17 1.92 -24.30
CA TYR A 240 -5.08 0.76 -24.25
C TYR A 240 -5.55 0.43 -22.82
N PHE A 241 -6.66 -0.29 -22.70
CA PHE A 241 -7.28 -0.74 -21.44
C PHE A 241 -7.81 -2.18 -21.59
N ASP A 242 -7.04 -3.16 -21.14
CA ASP A 242 -7.34 -4.58 -21.33
C ASP A 242 -8.03 -5.19 -20.10
N LEU A 243 -9.37 -5.30 -20.16
CA LEU A 243 -10.23 -5.77 -19.07
C LEU A 243 -10.64 -7.24 -19.28
N TYR A 244 -9.73 -8.17 -18.96
CA TYR A 244 -10.01 -9.61 -18.96
C TYR A 244 -11.26 -9.92 -18.11
N ALA A 245 -12.25 -10.57 -18.73
CA ALA A 245 -13.64 -10.11 -18.65
C ALA A 245 -14.33 -10.06 -17.27
N SER A 246 -14.86 -8.87 -16.94
CA SER A 246 -16.07 -8.57 -16.13
C SER A 246 -16.16 -9.00 -14.65
N ALA A 247 -15.28 -9.85 -14.14
CA ALA A 247 -15.30 -10.31 -12.75
C ALA A 247 -14.53 -9.36 -11.79
N ASP A 248 -14.49 -9.71 -10.50
CA ASP A 248 -13.52 -9.14 -9.57
C ASP A 248 -12.09 -9.48 -10.03
N PHE A 249 -11.23 -8.47 -10.24
CA PHE A 249 -9.83 -8.70 -10.57
C PHE A 249 -9.07 -9.11 -9.31
N LEU A 250 -8.80 -10.40 -9.20
CA LEU A 250 -8.19 -11.04 -8.03
C LEU A 250 -6.78 -11.55 -8.34
N ILE A 251 -5.87 -11.31 -7.39
CA ILE A 251 -4.55 -11.92 -7.33
C ILE A 251 -4.52 -12.72 -6.02
N GLN A 252 -4.32 -14.02 -6.12
CA GLN A 252 -4.36 -14.98 -5.02
C GLN A 252 -3.17 -15.93 -5.10
N ASP A 253 -2.72 -16.42 -3.96
CA ASP A 253 -1.81 -17.57 -3.85
C ASP A 253 -2.45 -18.66 -2.96
N GLU A 254 -1.74 -19.77 -2.73
CA GLU A 254 -2.23 -20.88 -1.90
C GLU A 254 -2.55 -20.47 -0.44
N GLY A 255 -1.93 -19.39 0.04
CA GLY A 255 -2.21 -18.72 1.32
C GLY A 255 -3.20 -17.55 1.21
N GLY A 256 -4.03 -17.50 0.17
CA GLY A 256 -5.18 -16.61 0.04
C GLY A 256 -4.98 -15.38 -0.84
N THR A 257 -5.91 -14.42 -0.72
CA THR A 257 -5.94 -13.22 -1.59
C THR A 257 -4.87 -12.20 -1.21
N ARG A 258 -4.27 -11.57 -2.23
CA ARG A 258 -3.23 -10.55 -2.10
C ARG A 258 -3.68 -9.20 -2.62
N LEU A 259 -4.26 -9.13 -3.81
CA LEU A 259 -4.90 -7.95 -4.39
C LEU A 259 -6.30 -8.32 -4.86
N PHE A 260 -7.26 -7.42 -4.70
CA PHE A 260 -8.65 -7.61 -5.11
C PHE A 260 -9.24 -6.26 -5.53
N ILE A 261 -9.48 -6.06 -6.82
CA ILE A 261 -10.17 -4.87 -7.34
C ILE A 261 -11.60 -5.28 -7.64
N LYS A 262 -12.56 -4.73 -6.87
CA LYS A 262 -13.95 -5.17 -6.94
C LYS A 262 -14.61 -4.76 -8.27
N GLY A 263 -15.14 -5.73 -9.01
CA GLY A 263 -15.48 -5.59 -10.43
C GLY A 263 -16.83 -4.96 -10.75
N SER A 264 -17.90 -5.29 -9.99
CA SER A 264 -19.27 -5.16 -10.55
C SER A 264 -20.42 -4.84 -9.58
N THR A 265 -20.16 -4.35 -8.36
CA THR A 265 -21.22 -4.00 -7.38
C THR A 265 -21.00 -2.62 -6.75
N GLY A 266 -21.86 -2.16 -5.83
CA GLY A 266 -21.88 -0.78 -5.29
C GLY A 266 -20.62 -0.28 -4.57
N THR A 267 -19.56 -1.09 -4.50
CA THR A 267 -18.20 -0.74 -4.06
C THR A 267 -17.16 -0.97 -5.17
N ALA A 268 -17.55 -0.88 -6.44
CA ALA A 268 -16.70 -1.12 -7.60
C ALA A 268 -15.45 -0.22 -7.64
N GLY A 269 -14.34 -0.77 -8.13
CA GLY A 269 -13.03 -0.11 -8.11
C GLY A 269 -12.48 0.16 -6.70
N ASN A 270 -13.06 -0.43 -5.65
CA ASN A 270 -12.40 -0.49 -4.35
C ASN A 270 -11.31 -1.57 -4.40
N VAL A 271 -10.11 -1.22 -3.92
CA VAL A 271 -8.92 -2.06 -3.94
C VAL A 271 -8.69 -2.65 -2.54
N GLY A 272 -8.83 -3.96 -2.42
CA GLY A 272 -8.46 -4.73 -1.23
C GLY A 272 -7.03 -5.24 -1.36
N ILE A 273 -6.23 -5.06 -0.32
CA ILE A 273 -4.91 -5.70 -0.18
C ILE A 273 -4.95 -6.58 1.07
N GLY A 274 -4.72 -7.89 0.88
CA GLY A 274 -5.02 -8.91 1.89
C GLY A 274 -6.52 -9.05 2.23
N ASN A 275 -7.41 -8.51 1.40
CA ASN A 275 -8.85 -8.42 1.67
C ASN A 275 -9.71 -8.67 0.41
N THR A 276 -10.72 -9.53 0.51
CA THR A 276 -11.71 -9.82 -0.56
C THR A 276 -12.98 -8.95 -0.48
N ASN A 277 -13.13 -8.10 0.55
CA ASN A 277 -14.27 -7.20 0.69
C ASN A 277 -13.85 -5.76 1.09
N PRO A 278 -13.22 -5.01 0.17
CA PRO A 278 -12.76 -3.65 0.45
C PRO A 278 -13.93 -2.66 0.63
N GLN A 279 -14.13 -2.18 1.86
CA GLN A 279 -15.19 -1.23 2.21
C GLN A 279 -14.87 0.23 1.84
N ARG A 280 -13.62 0.51 1.45
CA ARG A 280 -13.11 1.83 1.05
C ARG A 280 -12.29 1.68 -0.23
N LYS A 281 -12.03 2.79 -0.94
CA LYS A 281 -11.32 2.80 -2.24
C LYS A 281 -9.95 2.13 -2.18
N LEU A 282 -9.27 2.22 -1.04
CA LEU A 282 -8.18 1.31 -0.65
C LEU A 282 -8.51 0.72 0.73
N HIS A 283 -8.38 -0.60 0.90
CA HIS A 283 -8.58 -1.29 2.16
C HIS A 283 -7.50 -2.37 2.37
N LEU A 284 -6.47 -2.04 3.15
CA LEU A 284 -5.48 -3.02 3.62
C LEU A 284 -6.05 -3.80 4.82
N GLN A 285 -5.91 -5.12 4.80
CA GLN A 285 -6.16 -5.99 5.94
C GLN A 285 -5.00 -6.99 6.06
N THR A 286 -4.47 -7.15 7.26
CA THR A 286 -3.37 -8.09 7.56
C THR A 286 -3.63 -8.81 8.88
N THR A 287 -2.96 -9.94 9.11
CA THR A 287 -3.03 -10.70 10.37
C THR A 287 -2.22 -10.05 11.51
N ALA A 288 -1.24 -9.23 11.17
CA ALA A 288 -0.49 -8.38 12.09
C ALA A 288 -0.28 -6.99 11.48
N SER A 289 -0.48 -5.94 12.27
CA SER A 289 -0.15 -4.52 12.03
C SER A 289 -0.12 -4.07 10.55
N PRO A 290 -1.27 -3.68 9.95
CA PRO A 290 -1.31 -3.22 8.56
C PRO A 290 -0.47 -1.94 8.38
N GLN A 291 0.45 -1.97 7.42
CA GLN A 291 1.35 -0.85 7.11
C GLN A 291 1.02 -0.25 5.75
N LEU A 292 0.81 1.06 5.70
CA LEU A 292 0.74 1.85 4.48
C LEU A 292 1.90 2.85 4.49
N ARG A 293 2.96 2.57 3.72
CA ARG A 293 4.06 3.51 3.50
C ARG A 293 3.78 4.32 2.23
N LEU A 294 3.36 5.57 2.41
CA LEU A 294 3.50 6.58 1.38
C LEU A 294 4.89 7.22 1.57
N GLN A 295 5.62 7.44 0.48
CA GLN A 295 6.93 8.09 0.50
C GLN A 295 7.14 8.84 -0.81
N ASP A 296 7.42 10.13 -0.69
CA ASP A 296 8.10 10.91 -1.72
C ASP A 296 9.63 10.92 -1.41
N ALA A 297 10.46 11.09 -2.43
CA ALA A 297 11.90 11.28 -2.30
C ALA A 297 12.31 12.76 -2.21
N GLY A 298 11.42 13.71 -2.53
CA GLY A 298 11.72 15.15 -2.50
C GLY A 298 10.51 16.11 -2.44
N GLY A 299 9.30 15.63 -2.16
CA GLY A 299 8.06 16.42 -2.17
C GLY A 299 7.05 16.05 -1.06
N SER A 300 5.80 16.50 -1.25
CA SER A 300 4.71 16.37 -0.26
C SER A 300 3.87 15.11 -0.47
N ILE A 301 3.29 14.59 0.62
CA ILE A 301 2.33 13.48 0.59
C ILE A 301 0.93 14.06 0.84
N ASP A 302 0.35 14.63 -0.21
CA ASP A 302 -0.91 15.36 -0.13
C ASP A 302 -2.13 14.41 -0.07
N LEU A 303 -2.96 14.57 0.97
CA LEU A 303 -4.23 13.85 1.12
C LEU A 303 -5.38 14.67 0.49
N TYR A 304 -5.47 14.68 -0.84
CA TYR A 304 -6.46 15.46 -1.57
C TYR A 304 -7.91 15.01 -1.32
N GLY A 305 -8.71 15.92 -0.75
CA GLY A 305 -10.16 15.81 -0.63
C GLY A 305 -10.68 16.50 0.64
N GLY A 306 -11.91 17.02 0.61
CA GLY A 306 -12.57 17.63 1.78
C GLY A 306 -13.05 16.60 2.82
N ALA A 307 -12.19 15.64 3.18
CA ALA A 307 -12.51 14.50 4.03
C ALA A 307 -11.52 14.40 5.21
N ASP A 308 -12.04 14.09 6.39
CA ASP A 308 -11.24 14.01 7.62
C ASP A 308 -10.16 12.92 7.54
N PHE A 309 -8.92 13.24 7.92
CA PHE A 309 -7.93 12.23 8.30
C PHE A 309 -8.27 11.69 9.69
N VAL A 310 -8.63 10.40 9.79
CA VAL A 310 -9.12 9.80 11.05
C VAL A 310 -8.31 8.59 11.48
N VAL A 311 -7.62 8.70 12.61
CA VAL A 311 -7.06 7.56 13.35
C VAL A 311 -8.14 7.01 14.28
N ARG A 312 -8.50 5.72 14.12
CA ARG A 312 -9.47 5.01 14.96
C ARG A 312 -8.84 3.80 15.64
N ASN A 313 -9.40 3.37 16.78
CA ASN A 313 -9.14 2.03 17.31
C ASN A 313 -10.05 0.98 16.64
N SER A 314 -9.83 -0.30 16.96
CA SER A 314 -10.65 -1.43 16.49
C SER A 314 -12.13 -1.36 16.90
N GLY A 315 -12.46 -0.64 17.99
CA GLY A 315 -13.83 -0.34 18.40
C GLY A 315 -14.48 0.83 17.66
N GLY A 316 -13.86 1.38 16.61
CA GLY A 316 -14.38 2.50 15.83
C GLY A 316 -14.22 3.88 16.49
N ILE A 317 -13.64 3.96 17.68
CA ILE A 317 -13.47 5.21 18.44
C ILE A 317 -12.35 6.04 17.81
N ASN A 318 -12.66 7.27 17.42
CA ASN A 318 -11.68 8.26 16.96
C ASN A 318 -10.66 8.55 18.08
N ARG A 319 -9.37 8.61 17.73
CA ARG A 319 -8.27 9.00 18.61
C ARG A 319 -7.62 10.31 18.17
N LEU A 320 -7.43 10.47 16.86
CA LEU A 320 -7.02 11.72 16.23
C LEU A 320 -7.91 11.94 15.00
N VAL A 321 -8.39 13.17 14.82
CA VAL A 321 -9.10 13.63 13.64
C VAL A 321 -8.42 14.93 13.19
N VAL A 322 -8.00 15.03 11.94
CA VAL A 322 -7.77 16.34 11.29
C VAL A 322 -8.92 16.53 10.33
N ARG A 323 -9.80 17.51 10.61
CA ARG A 323 -11.01 17.70 9.81
C ARG A 323 -10.74 18.45 8.52
N GLY A 324 -11.48 18.09 7.47
CA GLY A 324 -11.52 18.89 6.23
C GLY A 324 -12.07 20.32 6.45
N THR A 325 -12.69 20.58 7.60
CA THR A 325 -13.17 21.91 8.02
C THR A 325 -12.18 22.68 8.91
N GLY A 326 -10.95 22.18 9.12
CA GLY A 326 -9.90 22.83 9.93
C GLY A 326 -9.53 22.13 11.25
N PRO A 327 -10.46 21.88 12.20
CA PRO A 327 -10.13 21.43 13.55
C PRO A 327 -9.34 20.12 13.64
N ILE A 328 -8.29 20.14 14.45
CA ILE A 328 -7.59 18.95 14.95
C ILE A 328 -8.24 18.52 16.27
N LEU A 329 -8.74 17.29 16.34
CA LEU A 329 -9.44 16.73 17.50
C LEU A 329 -8.69 15.50 18.01
N ALA A 330 -8.07 15.61 19.19
CA ALA A 330 -7.46 14.49 19.90
C ALA A 330 -8.40 14.00 21.01
N SER A 331 -9.00 12.82 20.83
CA SER A 331 -10.04 12.29 21.71
C SER A 331 -9.56 11.09 22.53
N ASN A 332 -9.88 11.09 23.83
CA ASN A 332 -9.31 10.17 24.84
C ASN A 332 -7.79 10.31 24.98
N LEU A 333 -7.31 11.55 25.16
CA LEU A 333 -5.95 11.82 25.64
C LEU A 333 -5.79 11.31 27.07
N SER A 334 -4.63 10.75 27.39
CA SER A 334 -4.25 10.39 28.76
C SER A 334 -3.94 11.65 29.56
N ASN A 335 -4.38 11.72 30.83
CA ASN A 335 -3.81 12.70 31.75
C ASN A 335 -2.37 12.28 32.08
N ILE A 336 -1.40 13.05 31.62
CA ILE A 336 0.04 12.82 31.83
C ILE A 336 0.65 13.79 32.87
N GLY A 337 -0.12 14.76 33.38
CA GLY A 337 0.38 15.79 34.29
C GLY A 337 1.29 16.84 33.61
N ASP A 338 2.10 17.50 34.45
CA ASP A 338 2.76 18.78 34.17
C ASP A 338 4.00 18.67 33.26
N PHE A 339 3.76 18.34 31.99
CA PHE A 339 4.75 18.46 30.92
C PHE A 339 4.79 19.91 30.37
N ARG A 340 5.65 20.18 29.37
CA ARG A 340 5.74 21.52 28.76
C ARG A 340 4.40 21.92 28.12
N ASN A 341 3.99 23.16 28.35
CA ASN A 341 2.82 23.74 27.69
C ASN A 341 2.98 23.65 26.16
N MET A 342 1.94 23.11 25.51
CA MET A 342 1.79 23.18 24.07
C MET A 342 1.66 24.65 23.66
N GLN A 343 2.30 25.03 22.56
CA GLN A 343 2.18 26.34 21.92
C GLN A 343 1.62 26.14 20.51
N TYR A 344 0.88 27.11 20.02
CA TYR A 344 0.36 27.17 18.65
C TYR A 344 0.79 28.50 18.04
N ASN A 345 1.29 28.45 16.81
CA ASN A 345 1.54 29.62 15.97
C ASN A 345 0.39 29.69 14.97
N ASP A 346 -0.42 30.74 15.07
CA ASP A 346 -1.57 31.02 14.23
C ASP A 346 -1.18 31.35 12.80
N VAL A 347 -0.08 32.10 12.60
CA VAL A 347 0.42 32.51 11.28
C VAL A 347 1.07 31.36 10.52
N THR A 348 1.82 30.47 11.18
CA THR A 348 2.50 29.33 10.51
C THR A 348 1.76 28.00 10.63
N GLY A 349 0.76 27.90 11.50
CA GLY A 349 0.07 26.65 11.84
C GLY A 349 0.88 25.69 12.71
N GLU A 350 2.09 26.07 13.15
CA GLU A 350 2.99 25.17 13.89
C GLU A 350 2.51 24.89 15.32
N ILE A 351 2.66 23.63 15.75
CA ILE A 351 2.43 23.22 17.15
C ILE A 351 3.80 22.91 17.79
N GLY A 352 4.12 23.60 18.88
CA GLY A 352 5.42 23.55 19.54
C GLY A 352 5.34 23.55 21.07
N TYR A 353 6.45 23.95 21.72
CA TYR A 353 6.54 24.14 23.17
C TYR A 353 7.48 25.32 23.48
N ASP A 354 7.22 26.05 24.57
CA ASP A 354 8.11 27.12 25.04
C ASP A 354 9.32 26.57 25.81
N ASN A 355 10.39 27.36 25.90
CA ASN A 355 11.56 27.07 26.73
C ASN A 355 12.08 28.35 27.42
N SER A 356 12.66 28.19 28.61
CA SER A 356 13.19 29.33 29.40
C SER A 356 14.65 29.18 29.84
N SER A 357 15.47 28.44 29.09
CA SER A 357 16.89 28.34 29.41
C SER A 357 17.66 29.56 28.91
N ARG A 358 18.61 30.06 29.71
CA ARG A 358 19.47 31.20 29.35
C ARG A 358 20.26 30.97 28.06
N ARG A 359 20.67 29.72 27.76
CA ARG A 359 21.43 29.38 26.55
C ARG A 359 20.63 29.58 25.26
N ASP A 360 19.30 29.51 25.35
CA ASP A 360 18.34 29.56 24.25
C ASP A 360 17.78 30.99 24.05
N LYS A 361 18.21 31.96 24.88
CA LYS A 361 17.77 33.37 24.87
C LYS A 361 18.95 34.34 24.65
N ARG A 362 18.69 35.53 24.10
CA ARG A 362 19.67 36.60 23.84
C ARG A 362 19.10 37.95 24.29
N ASN A 363 19.94 38.98 24.37
CA ASN A 363 19.55 40.36 24.72
C ASN A 363 18.73 40.46 26.02
N ILE A 364 19.08 39.63 27.01
CA ILE A 364 18.39 39.56 28.30
C ILE A 364 18.69 40.85 29.08
N ARG A 365 17.63 41.59 29.40
CA ARG A 365 17.62 42.82 30.21
C ARG A 365 16.49 42.73 31.24
N GLU A 366 16.51 43.63 32.22
CA GLU A 366 15.39 43.81 33.14
C GLU A 366 14.16 44.36 32.40
N LEU A 367 12.98 44.00 32.89
CA LEU A 367 11.70 44.45 32.33
C LEU A 367 11.36 45.82 32.93
N GLN A 368 11.12 46.83 32.07
CA GLN A 368 10.82 48.20 32.46
C GLN A 368 9.44 48.58 31.92
N GLU A 369 8.43 48.43 32.78
CA GLU A 369 7.00 48.55 32.47
C GLU A 369 6.29 49.24 33.65
N ASP A 370 5.10 49.81 33.44
CA ASP A 370 4.26 50.21 34.57
C ASP A 370 3.51 48.98 35.13
N PHE A 371 4.09 48.38 36.16
CA PHE A 371 3.48 47.26 36.88
C PHE A 371 2.18 47.64 37.62
N ASN A 372 1.96 48.92 37.90
CA ASN A 372 0.77 49.38 38.64
C ASN A 372 -0.45 49.56 37.73
N ALA A 373 -0.26 49.81 36.43
CA ALA A 373 -1.35 49.82 35.45
C ALA A 373 -2.16 48.50 35.42
N LEU A 374 -1.54 47.37 35.80
CA LEU A 374 -2.24 46.08 35.94
C LEU A 374 -3.25 46.05 37.11
N LEU A 375 -3.08 46.86 38.15
CA LEU A 375 -4.05 46.97 39.27
C LEU A 375 -5.35 47.67 38.86
N GLU A 376 -5.33 48.46 37.78
CA GLU A 376 -6.52 49.14 37.27
C GLU A 376 -7.36 48.24 36.34
N MET A 377 -6.85 47.07 35.96
CA MET A 377 -7.52 46.13 35.06
C MET A 377 -8.66 45.40 35.76
N GLN A 378 -9.87 45.52 35.20
CA GLN A 378 -11.08 44.93 35.76
C GLN A 378 -11.51 43.69 34.98
N PRO A 379 -11.66 42.51 35.63
CA PRO A 379 -12.21 41.34 34.96
C PRO A 379 -13.68 41.57 34.61
N LYS A 380 -14.10 41.08 33.45
CA LYS A 380 -15.47 41.16 32.94
C LYS A 380 -16.07 39.76 32.86
N THR A 381 -17.41 39.69 32.92
CA THR A 381 -18.19 38.52 32.49
C THR A 381 -18.79 38.82 31.13
N TYR A 382 -18.67 37.89 30.18
CA TYR A 382 -19.16 38.05 28.81
C TYR A 382 -19.71 36.73 28.26
N THR A 383 -20.31 36.76 27.08
CA THR A 383 -20.70 35.58 26.29
C THR A 383 -20.18 35.75 24.86
N ARG A 384 -20.01 34.66 24.11
CA ARG A 384 -19.48 34.71 22.73
C ARG A 384 -20.63 34.73 21.71
N PRO A 385 -20.50 35.42 20.56
CA PRO A 385 -21.56 35.47 19.54
C PRO A 385 -22.05 34.09 19.05
N TRP A 386 -21.17 33.07 19.06
CA TRP A 386 -21.49 31.69 18.70
C TRP A 386 -21.93 30.79 19.87
N ALA A 387 -21.89 31.30 21.11
CA ALA A 387 -22.34 30.61 22.33
C ALA A 387 -22.97 31.62 23.31
N PRO A 388 -24.11 32.23 22.97
CA PRO A 388 -24.71 33.32 23.76
C PRO A 388 -25.14 32.86 25.17
N ASP A 389 -25.47 31.58 25.35
CA ASP A 389 -25.88 31.01 26.64
C ASP A 389 -24.70 30.63 27.55
N ARG A 390 -23.46 30.71 27.06
CA ARG A 390 -22.25 30.37 27.81
C ARG A 390 -21.60 31.64 28.36
N GLN A 391 -21.78 31.88 29.66
CA GLN A 391 -20.97 32.87 30.37
C GLN A 391 -19.52 32.41 30.49
N GLU A 392 -18.61 33.32 30.18
CA GLU A 392 -17.17 33.23 30.37
C GLU A 392 -16.68 34.45 31.17
N ILE A 393 -15.50 34.33 31.79
CA ILE A 393 -14.83 35.43 32.51
C ILE A 393 -13.44 35.65 31.95
N GLY A 394 -12.97 36.90 32.00
CA GLY A 394 -11.62 37.27 31.55
C GLY A 394 -11.42 38.78 31.55
N PHE A 395 -10.43 39.25 30.80
CA PHE A 395 -10.22 40.66 30.49
C PHE A 395 -10.43 40.93 29.00
N ILE A 396 -10.49 42.21 28.64
CA ILE A 396 -10.61 42.72 27.26
C ILE A 396 -9.20 43.14 26.79
N ALA A 397 -8.83 42.85 25.54
CA ALA A 397 -7.48 43.11 25.03
C ALA A 397 -7.22 44.62 24.86
N GLU A 398 -8.25 45.34 24.44
CA GLU A 398 -8.28 46.79 24.27
C GLU A 398 -8.12 47.54 25.59
N ASP A 399 -8.74 47.09 26.70
CA ASP A 399 -8.55 47.64 28.05
C ASP A 399 -7.06 47.64 28.46
N PHE A 400 -6.29 46.63 28.02
CA PHE A 400 -4.85 46.52 28.29
C PHE A 400 -4.01 47.36 27.31
N HIS A 401 -4.39 47.38 26.03
CA HIS A 401 -3.74 48.19 25.00
C HIS A 401 -3.80 49.69 25.34
N ASP A 402 -4.98 50.19 25.73
CA ASP A 402 -5.21 51.59 26.07
C ASP A 402 -4.44 52.04 27.33
N ARG A 403 -3.97 51.10 28.15
CA ARG A 403 -3.07 51.37 29.30
C ARG A 403 -1.59 51.10 29.01
N GLY A 404 -1.23 50.81 27.76
CA GLY A 404 0.16 50.58 27.36
C GLY A 404 0.75 49.26 27.81
N LEU A 405 -0.06 48.29 28.27
CA LEU A 405 0.39 46.95 28.70
C LEU A 405 0.72 46.04 27.50
N PHE A 406 1.35 46.60 26.46
CA PHE A 406 1.53 45.97 25.15
C PHE A 406 2.19 44.58 25.18
N PRO A 407 3.18 44.26 26.06
CA PRO A 407 3.74 42.91 26.14
C PRO A 407 2.78 41.81 26.61
N LEU A 408 1.64 42.21 27.22
CA LEU A 408 0.57 41.32 27.65
C LEU A 408 -0.55 41.17 26.60
N VAL A 409 -0.54 41.96 25.53
CA VAL A 409 -1.54 41.94 24.45
C VAL A 409 -1.03 41.13 23.26
N GLU A 410 -1.94 40.40 22.61
CA GLU A 410 -1.70 39.72 21.34
C GLU A 410 -2.51 40.42 20.24
N TYR A 411 -1.92 40.51 19.05
CA TYR A 411 -2.42 41.34 17.95
C TYR A 411 -2.62 40.49 16.70
N ASP A 412 -3.66 40.81 15.93
CA ASP A 412 -3.94 40.17 14.65
C ASP A 412 -2.96 40.60 13.53
N GLU A 413 -3.10 40.01 12.34
CA GLU A 413 -2.30 40.35 11.14
C GLU A 413 -2.39 41.83 10.74
N THR A 414 -3.42 42.55 11.18
CA THR A 414 -3.64 43.98 10.89
C THR A 414 -3.15 44.91 11.99
N GLY A 415 -2.70 44.37 13.13
CA GLY A 415 -2.18 45.11 14.27
C GLY A 415 -3.24 45.56 15.28
N TYR A 416 -4.45 45.00 15.23
CA TYR A 416 -5.50 45.25 16.24
C TYR A 416 -5.37 44.26 17.42
N PRO A 417 -5.66 44.66 18.67
CA PRO A 417 -5.73 43.74 19.81
C PRO A 417 -6.78 42.63 19.59
N ASP A 418 -6.38 41.37 19.76
CA ASP A 418 -7.26 40.19 19.64
C ASP A 418 -7.15 39.27 20.86
N GLY A 419 -5.96 39.16 21.46
CA GLY A 419 -5.67 38.22 22.54
C GLY A 419 -4.95 38.83 23.76
N LEU A 420 -4.78 38.01 24.79
CA LEU A 420 -4.10 38.39 26.04
C LEU A 420 -3.23 37.25 26.57
N ARG A 421 -2.00 37.59 26.96
CA ARG A 421 -1.00 36.68 27.52
C ARG A 421 -1.17 36.50 29.02
N TYR A 422 -2.27 35.85 29.40
CA TYR A 422 -2.60 35.54 30.81
C TYR A 422 -1.45 34.86 31.56
N ASP A 423 -0.69 33.98 30.91
CA ASP A 423 0.45 33.29 31.51
C ASP A 423 1.68 34.21 31.75
N LYS A 424 1.76 35.34 31.05
CA LYS A 424 2.79 36.38 31.26
C LYS A 424 2.37 37.44 32.29
N MET A 425 1.08 37.56 32.63
CA MET A 425 0.63 38.51 33.67
C MET A 425 1.34 38.28 35.03
N ILE A 426 1.72 37.04 35.34
CA ILE A 426 2.49 36.70 36.55
C ILE A 426 3.86 37.42 36.62
N THR A 427 4.46 37.77 35.48
CA THR A 427 5.76 38.49 35.45
C THR A 427 5.62 39.98 35.75
N TYR A 428 4.39 40.52 35.75
CA TYR A 428 4.07 41.85 36.25
C TYR A 428 3.67 41.80 37.73
N ILE A 429 2.94 40.75 38.14
CA ILE A 429 2.53 40.53 39.53
C ILE A 429 3.74 40.34 40.47
N VAL A 430 4.82 39.70 40.02
CA VAL A 430 6.02 39.49 40.87
C VAL A 430 6.72 40.80 41.26
N PRO A 431 7.08 41.72 40.34
CA PRO A 431 7.56 43.06 40.68
C PRO A 431 6.57 43.86 41.54
N LEU A 432 5.27 43.79 41.22
CA LEU A 432 4.22 44.49 41.95
C LEU A 432 4.13 44.05 43.42
N LEU A 433 4.23 42.74 43.70
CA LEU A 433 4.28 42.19 45.07
C LEU A 433 5.58 42.55 45.80
N GLN A 434 6.70 42.74 45.08
CA GLN A 434 7.96 43.21 45.67
C GLN A 434 7.84 44.69 46.08
N GLN A 435 7.32 45.54 45.19
CA GLN A 435 7.01 46.95 45.50
C GLN A 435 6.04 47.03 46.69
N GLN A 436 4.94 46.27 46.68
CA GLN A 436 3.95 46.27 47.76
C GLN A 436 4.54 45.88 49.12
N ARG A 437 5.55 44.99 49.16
CA ARG A 437 6.24 44.63 50.41
C ARG A 437 7.08 45.78 50.95
N GLU A 438 7.87 46.43 50.10
CA GLU A 438 8.66 47.62 50.48
C GLU A 438 7.75 48.76 50.97
N ASP A 439 6.63 48.97 50.29
CA ASP A 439 5.59 49.93 50.64
C ASP A 439 4.91 49.62 52.00
N LEU A 440 4.84 48.34 52.40
CA LEU A 440 4.36 47.88 53.71
C LEU A 440 5.42 48.01 54.81
N GLU A 441 6.70 47.77 54.50
CA GLU A 441 7.82 47.97 55.43
C GLU A 441 7.94 49.47 55.79
N LEU A 442 7.91 50.36 54.80
CA LEU A 442 7.91 51.82 54.99
C LEU A 442 6.70 52.32 55.80
N LYS A 443 5.50 51.74 55.57
CA LYS A 443 4.29 52.08 56.35
C LYS A 443 4.39 51.57 57.78
N THR A 444 4.96 50.39 58.02
CA THR A 444 5.23 49.87 59.37
C THR A 444 6.16 50.80 60.14
N GLU A 445 7.31 51.19 59.57
CA GLU A 445 8.19 52.16 60.24
C GLU A 445 7.50 53.51 60.50
N ARG A 446 6.56 53.93 59.64
CA ARG A 446 5.81 55.18 59.87
C ARG A 446 4.79 55.02 61.00
N ILE A 447 4.19 53.85 61.16
CA ILE A 447 3.33 53.51 62.31
C ILE A 447 4.17 53.53 63.58
N ASP A 448 5.29 52.82 63.65
CA ASP A 448 6.18 52.78 64.83
C ASP A 448 6.55 54.20 65.31
N ARG A 449 6.96 55.07 64.37
CA ARG A 449 7.30 56.48 64.65
C ARG A 449 6.11 57.29 65.16
N LEU A 450 4.90 57.03 64.66
CA LEU A 450 3.66 57.69 65.12
C LEU A 450 3.20 57.16 66.48
N GLU A 451 3.41 55.87 66.78
CA GLU A 451 3.12 55.31 68.10
C GLU A 451 4.07 55.87 69.17
N ASP A 452 5.36 56.03 68.86
CA ASP A 452 6.34 56.69 69.73
C ASP A 452 5.97 58.18 69.97
N GLU A 453 5.58 58.91 68.92
CA GLU A 453 5.13 60.31 69.00
C GLU A 453 3.86 60.44 69.87
N VAL A 454 2.84 59.60 69.65
CA VAL A 454 1.63 59.53 70.47
C VAL A 454 1.93 59.11 71.91
N ALA A 455 2.88 58.20 72.13
CA ALA A 455 3.32 57.81 73.47
C ALA A 455 4.07 58.94 74.18
N GLY A 456 4.81 59.79 73.45
CA GLY A 456 5.42 61.03 73.96
C GLY A 456 4.37 62.05 74.37
N LEU A 457 3.47 62.42 73.45
CA LEU A 457 2.39 63.38 73.69
C LEU A 457 1.46 62.95 74.85
N LYS A 458 1.18 61.64 75.01
CA LYS A 458 0.45 61.11 76.18
C LYS A 458 1.20 61.33 77.50
N ARG A 459 2.53 61.19 77.52
CA ARG A 459 3.36 61.44 78.71
C ARG A 459 3.38 62.93 79.07
N GLU A 460 3.48 63.81 78.07
CA GLU A 460 3.41 65.27 78.27
C GLU A 460 2.04 65.72 78.78
N LEU A 461 0.95 65.21 78.19
CA LEU A 461 -0.41 65.55 78.60
C LEU A 461 -0.71 65.08 80.03
N GLU A 462 -0.25 63.88 80.42
CA GLU A 462 -0.40 63.42 81.81
C GLU A 462 0.48 64.25 82.77
N ALA A 463 1.70 64.61 82.39
CA ALA A 463 2.53 65.51 83.21
C ALA A 463 1.88 66.89 83.42
N ILE A 464 1.29 67.47 82.37
CA ILE A 464 0.52 68.72 82.45
C ILE A 464 -0.72 68.55 83.34
N LYS A 465 -1.43 67.42 83.22
CA LYS A 465 -2.59 67.08 84.07
C LYS A 465 -2.21 66.95 85.55
N GLN A 466 -1.05 66.38 85.87
CA GLN A 466 -0.53 66.33 87.25
C GLN A 466 -0.07 67.72 87.75
N MET A 467 0.48 68.58 86.89
CA MET A 467 0.78 69.99 87.22
C MET A 467 -0.48 70.82 87.46
N ILE A 468 -1.59 70.53 86.77
CA ILE A 468 -2.90 71.16 87.02
C ILE A 468 -3.50 70.64 88.34
N LEU A 469 -3.44 69.33 88.60
CA LEU A 469 -3.94 68.73 89.87
C LEU A 469 -3.22 69.26 91.11
N SER A 470 -1.92 69.55 91.02
CA SER A 470 -1.13 70.10 92.11
C SER A 470 -1.22 71.63 92.24
N GLY A 471 -1.93 72.30 91.34
CA GLY A 471 -1.99 73.76 91.25
C GLY A 471 -3.16 74.44 91.98
N GLN A 472 -4.13 73.71 92.55
CA GLN A 472 -5.34 74.32 93.12
C GLN A 472 -5.76 73.78 94.51
N THR A 473 -5.75 74.70 95.48
CA THR A 473 -6.42 74.70 96.81
C THR A 473 -5.97 73.74 97.92
N ALA A 474 -5.66 74.35 99.06
CA ALA A 474 -5.62 73.85 100.44
C ALA A 474 -6.02 75.04 101.37
N PRO A 475 -6.25 74.91 102.70
CA PRO A 475 -6.35 73.72 103.57
C PRO A 475 -7.80 73.14 103.58
N ALA A 476 -8.33 72.34 104.51
CA ALA A 476 -7.93 71.82 105.85
C ALA A 476 -8.55 70.41 106.05
N ASP A 477 -8.49 69.67 107.18
CA ASP A 477 -7.99 69.91 108.55
C ASP A 477 -7.41 68.57 109.11
N GLN A 478 -7.05 68.53 110.39
CA GLN A 478 -6.38 67.44 111.12
C GLN A 478 -7.14 66.08 111.05
N SER A 479 -6.47 64.91 111.08
CA SER A 479 -5.70 64.47 112.25
C SER A 479 -4.92 63.14 112.06
N THR A 480 -3.78 63.02 112.76
CA THR A 480 -3.12 61.79 113.30
C THR A 480 -2.97 60.50 112.45
N GLY A 481 -1.74 59.97 112.31
CA GLY A 481 -1.56 58.57 111.92
C GLY A 481 -0.19 58.10 111.38
N ASN A 482 0.91 58.32 112.12
CA ASN A 482 2.29 57.94 111.76
C ASN A 482 2.49 56.71 110.84
N ARG A 483 3.21 56.89 109.74
CA ARG A 483 4.20 55.92 109.21
C ARG A 483 5.27 56.64 108.39
N GLU A 484 6.45 56.02 108.27
CA GLU A 484 7.66 56.74 107.82
C GLU A 484 7.61 57.22 106.37
N GLY A 485 8.21 58.39 106.14
CA GLY A 485 8.34 58.98 104.82
C GLY A 485 9.40 58.26 103.98
N VAL A 486 8.96 57.36 103.10
CA VAL A 486 9.74 56.94 101.93
C VAL A 486 9.38 57.89 100.79
N ALA A 487 10.32 58.78 100.43
CA ALA A 487 10.20 59.51 99.17
C ALA A 487 10.19 58.49 98.01
N PRO A 488 9.36 58.66 96.96
CA PRO A 488 9.32 57.71 95.86
C PRO A 488 10.69 57.67 95.18
N GLU A 489 11.41 56.55 95.34
CA GLU A 489 12.69 56.33 94.68
C GLU A 489 12.48 56.45 93.17
N ALA A 490 13.23 57.37 92.54
CA ALA A 490 13.14 57.54 91.09
C ALA A 490 13.55 56.22 90.41
N LEU A 491 12.74 55.73 89.49
CA LEU A 491 13.00 54.44 88.85
C LEU A 491 14.34 54.49 88.08
N PRO A 492 15.16 53.42 88.12
CA PRO A 492 16.37 53.33 87.32
C PRO A 492 16.01 53.43 85.83
N TYR A 493 16.79 54.19 85.07
CA TYR A 493 16.58 54.38 83.63
C TYR A 493 17.88 54.43 82.85
N LEU A 494 17.82 54.08 81.57
CA LEU A 494 18.91 54.16 80.61
C LEU A 494 18.44 54.95 79.38
N LYS A 495 18.99 56.14 79.16
CA LYS A 495 18.62 56.98 78.01
C LYS A 495 19.26 56.47 76.71
N GLN A 496 18.66 56.88 75.59
CA GLN A 496 19.27 56.74 74.28
C GLN A 496 20.62 57.48 74.26
N ASN A 497 21.61 56.89 73.59
CA ASN A 497 22.93 57.46 73.43
C ASN A 497 22.87 58.69 72.49
N VAL A 498 23.69 59.71 72.76
CA VAL A 498 23.71 60.95 71.98
C VAL A 498 25.14 61.26 71.53
N PRO A 499 25.41 61.41 70.21
CA PRO A 499 24.49 61.17 69.09
C PRO A 499 24.21 59.67 68.86
N ASN A 500 23.17 59.36 68.08
CA ASN A 500 22.88 58.02 67.55
C ASN A 500 22.18 58.14 66.17
N PRO A 501 22.75 57.64 65.05
CA PRO A 501 24.07 57.00 64.95
C PRO A 501 25.24 57.89 65.41
N PHE A 502 26.39 57.28 65.65
CA PHE A 502 27.63 57.98 66.00
C PHE A 502 28.83 57.43 65.21
N SER A 503 29.92 58.21 65.17
CA SER A 503 31.16 57.90 64.43
C SER A 503 32.43 58.01 65.28
N GLU A 504 32.50 58.95 66.24
CA GLU A 504 33.69 59.19 67.08
C GLU A 504 33.44 58.86 68.55
N ASP A 505 32.53 59.58 69.21
CA ASP A 505 32.10 59.32 70.58
C ASP A 505 30.57 59.48 70.75
N SER A 506 30.04 58.91 71.83
CA SER A 506 28.62 59.02 72.19
C SER A 506 28.44 58.92 73.70
N LEU A 507 27.49 59.69 74.24
CA LEU A 507 27.20 59.78 75.67
C LEU A 507 25.95 58.97 76.01
N ILE A 508 26.10 58.01 76.93
CA ILE A 508 25.02 57.19 77.48
C ILE A 508 24.69 57.69 78.88
N ALA A 509 23.55 58.36 79.06
CA ALA A 509 23.09 58.87 80.35
C ALA A 509 22.15 57.89 81.07
N TYR A 510 22.25 57.80 82.39
CA TYR A 510 21.50 56.86 83.23
C TYR A 510 21.18 57.42 84.62
N TYR A 511 20.29 56.75 85.35
CA TYR A 511 20.05 56.98 86.78
C TYR A 511 20.07 55.66 87.55
N ILE A 512 20.70 55.66 88.73
CA ILE A 512 20.82 54.50 89.62
C ILE A 512 20.37 54.92 91.04
N PRO A 513 19.33 54.28 91.61
CA PRO A 513 18.90 54.51 92.99
C PRO A 513 20.00 54.22 94.02
N GLU A 514 20.00 54.95 95.13
CA GLU A 514 21.00 54.83 96.21
C GLU A 514 21.10 53.42 96.82
N GLY A 515 19.99 52.66 96.85
CA GLY A 515 19.94 51.31 97.43
C GLY A 515 20.68 50.20 96.67
N ILE A 516 21.16 50.45 95.44
CA ILE A 516 21.81 49.44 94.59
C ILE A 516 23.25 49.18 95.05
N GLN A 517 23.67 47.90 95.16
CA GLN A 517 25.04 47.57 95.59
C GLN A 517 26.01 47.47 94.41
N LYS A 518 25.61 46.86 93.30
CA LYS A 518 26.40 46.69 92.08
C LYS A 518 25.65 47.24 90.87
N ALA A 519 26.29 48.12 90.12
CA ALA A 519 25.78 48.64 88.87
C ALA A 519 26.85 48.48 87.78
N GLU A 520 26.44 48.03 86.59
CA GLU A 520 27.30 47.99 85.42
C GLU A 520 26.52 48.36 84.14
N LEU A 521 27.22 48.97 83.20
CA LEU A 521 26.76 49.19 81.83
C LEU A 521 27.49 48.19 80.92
N ARG A 522 26.74 47.22 80.39
CA ARG A 522 27.27 46.18 79.49
C ARG A 522 26.88 46.50 78.05
N ILE A 523 27.75 46.19 77.09
CA ILE A 523 27.53 46.41 75.65
C ILE A 523 27.84 45.12 74.90
N SER A 524 26.93 44.69 74.02
CA SER A 524 27.13 43.56 73.12
C SER A 524 26.98 43.94 71.64
N ASP A 525 27.61 43.15 70.77
CA ASP A 525 27.31 43.15 69.34
C ASP A 525 25.91 42.56 69.04
N ALA A 526 25.53 42.56 67.77
CA ALA A 526 24.28 41.95 67.28
C ALA A 526 24.23 40.42 67.41
N GLY A 527 25.34 39.74 67.69
CA GLY A 527 25.40 38.32 68.04
C GLY A 527 25.27 38.03 69.54
N GLY A 528 25.20 39.07 70.38
CA GLY A 528 25.14 38.95 71.84
C GLY A 528 26.51 38.81 72.52
N ASN A 529 27.63 38.90 71.79
CA ASN A 529 28.97 38.85 72.39
C ASN A 529 29.24 40.15 73.13
N VAL A 530 29.68 40.08 74.39
CA VAL A 530 30.00 41.27 75.20
C VAL A 530 31.28 41.91 74.68
N VAL A 531 31.16 43.10 74.08
CA VAL A 531 32.28 43.89 73.54
C VAL A 531 32.84 44.90 74.55
N ARG A 532 32.00 45.40 75.47
CA ARG A 532 32.42 46.28 76.57
C ARG A 532 31.58 46.09 77.83
N GLN A 533 32.19 46.43 78.96
CA GLN A 533 31.56 46.46 80.29
C GLN A 533 32.18 47.61 81.09
N PHE A 534 31.36 48.42 81.75
CA PHE A 534 31.78 49.53 82.59
C PHE A 534 31.13 49.38 83.97
N THR A 535 31.92 49.22 85.02
CA THR A 535 31.42 49.21 86.41
C THR A 535 31.09 50.63 86.86
N ILE A 536 29.92 50.82 87.48
CA ILE A 536 29.44 52.14 87.92
C ILE A 536 29.44 52.21 89.46
N HIS A 537 30.39 52.97 89.99
CA HIS A 537 30.60 53.11 91.43
C HIS A 537 29.68 54.14 92.09
N ASN A 538 29.28 55.18 91.36
CA ASN A 538 28.44 56.27 91.89
C ASN A 538 26.94 55.92 91.83
N ARG A 539 26.13 56.72 92.53
CA ARG A 539 24.66 56.66 92.54
C ARG A 539 24.07 58.00 92.10
N GLY A 540 22.75 58.04 91.89
CA GLY A 540 22.07 59.17 91.28
C GLY A 540 22.20 59.19 89.75
N THR A 541 22.17 60.39 89.15
CA THR A 541 22.34 60.59 87.70
C THR A 541 23.80 60.50 87.29
N GLY A 542 24.10 59.75 86.23
CA GLY A 542 25.44 59.65 85.65
C GLY A 542 25.43 59.53 84.13
N GLN A 543 26.63 59.53 83.54
CA GLN A 543 26.82 59.30 82.11
C GLN A 543 28.14 58.57 81.84
N THR A 544 28.14 57.70 80.81
CA THR A 544 29.33 57.00 80.31
C THR A 544 29.59 57.45 78.88
N ARG A 545 30.83 57.87 78.60
CA ARG A 545 31.31 58.13 77.24
C ARG A 545 31.80 56.83 76.60
N LEU A 546 31.25 56.49 75.44
CA LEU A 546 31.74 55.44 74.56
C LEU A 546 32.57 56.07 73.43
N GLN A 547 33.64 55.40 73.00
CA GLN A 547 34.51 55.82 71.89
C GLN A 547 34.55 54.75 70.80
N ALA A 548 34.30 55.16 69.55
CA ALA A 548 34.17 54.29 68.39
C ALA A 548 35.46 53.54 68.01
N ASN A 549 36.63 54.11 68.31
CA ASN A 549 37.97 53.65 67.89
C ASN A 549 38.30 52.17 68.23
N SER A 550 37.49 51.54 69.07
CA SER A 550 37.67 50.19 69.61
C SER A 550 36.49 49.24 69.30
N LEU A 551 35.61 49.64 68.38
CA LEU A 551 34.48 48.88 67.83
C LEU A 551 34.54 48.87 66.29
N SER A 552 33.58 48.22 65.65
CA SER A 552 33.40 48.18 64.19
C SER A 552 32.01 48.69 63.82
N ASP A 553 31.84 49.21 62.62
CA ASP A 553 30.54 49.64 62.13
C ASP A 553 29.46 48.54 62.24
N GLY A 554 28.29 48.90 62.73
CA GLY A 554 27.21 47.95 62.98
C GLY A 554 26.25 48.33 64.10
N ILE A 555 25.39 47.37 64.44
CA ILE A 555 24.37 47.48 65.49
C ILE A 555 24.93 46.89 66.79
N TYR A 556 24.79 47.65 67.88
CA TYR A 556 25.13 47.23 69.23
C TYR A 556 23.94 47.41 70.17
N PHE A 557 23.89 46.58 71.20
CA PHE A 557 22.93 46.71 72.30
C PHE A 557 23.67 47.05 73.59
N TYR A 558 23.11 47.92 74.42
CA TYR A 558 23.66 48.25 75.73
C TYR A 558 22.60 48.14 76.84
N TYR A 559 23.04 47.60 77.97
CA TYR A 559 22.21 47.10 79.06
C TYR A 559 22.64 47.76 80.36
N LEU A 560 21.69 48.31 81.12
CA LEU A 560 21.92 48.70 82.51
C LEU A 560 21.62 47.49 83.38
N ILE A 561 22.61 47.03 84.14
CA ILE A 561 22.52 45.86 85.01
C ILE A 561 22.73 46.30 86.46
N LEU A 562 21.71 46.11 87.29
CA LEU A 562 21.71 46.48 88.70
C LEU A 562 21.51 45.21 89.54
N ASP A 563 22.42 44.98 90.49
CA ASP A 563 22.49 43.80 91.37
C ASP A 563 22.29 42.45 90.64
N GLY A 564 22.87 42.36 89.43
CA GLY A 564 22.87 41.16 88.59
C GLY A 564 21.65 41.01 87.68
N ARG A 565 20.70 41.96 87.68
CA ARG A 565 19.51 41.97 86.81
C ARG A 565 19.60 43.08 85.77
N ILE A 566 19.26 42.78 84.52
CA ILE A 566 19.04 43.80 83.48
C ILE A 566 17.78 44.59 83.87
N VAL A 567 17.84 45.92 83.87
CA VAL A 567 16.69 46.80 84.20
C VAL A 567 16.20 47.66 83.04
N ASP A 568 17.08 48.00 82.09
CA ASP A 568 16.75 48.74 80.86
C ASP A 568 17.75 48.34 79.76
N THR A 569 17.37 48.46 78.49
CA THR A 569 18.14 48.03 77.32
C THR A 569 17.87 48.93 76.13
N ARG A 570 18.93 49.34 75.42
CA ARG A 570 18.85 50.25 74.26
C ARG A 570 19.70 49.73 73.10
N LYS A 571 19.30 50.09 71.89
CA LYS A 571 20.03 49.83 70.63
C LYS A 571 20.81 51.09 70.25
N MET A 572 22.06 50.95 69.83
CA MET A 572 22.83 52.01 69.18
C MET A 572 23.39 51.54 67.84
N VAL A 573 23.72 52.50 66.98
CA VAL A 573 24.26 52.27 65.64
C VAL A 573 25.58 53.03 65.50
N LEU A 574 26.65 52.32 65.17
CA LEU A 574 27.97 52.88 64.87
C LEU A 574 28.16 52.88 63.34
N THR A 575 28.48 54.05 62.78
CA THR A 575 28.73 54.27 61.35
C THR A 575 29.87 55.25 61.18
N GLY A 576 30.93 54.85 60.47
CA GLY A 576 32.08 55.67 60.14
C GLY A 576 33.42 55.07 60.59
N LYS A 577 34.03 54.30 59.70
CA LYS A 577 35.49 54.19 59.55
C LYS A 577 35.90 54.57 58.14
#